data_AF-A0A3M1RMX9-F1
#
_entry.id   AF-A0A3M1RMX9-F1
#
_cell.length_a   1.000
_cell.length_b   1.000
_cell.length_c   1.000
_cell.angle_alpha   90.00
_cell.angle_beta   90.00
_cell.angle_gamma   90.00
#
_symmetry.space_group_name_H-M   'P 1'
#
loop_
_entity.id
_entity.type
_entity.pdbx_description
1 polymer ?
#
loop_
_entity_poly.entity_id
_entity_poly.type
_entity_poly.pdbx_seq_one_letter_code
_entity_poly.pdbx_strand_id
1 'polypeptide(L)'
;LYKHSHLFRLIYERIKQLQSKISYTQELNLKYKSSSDLWKQRKNEFKEFKKISEENHFKFLFMLIPSMTDFGDAYPFRNIDEKILSEAKRNNFLVLDLLPFFKGRDPSKLWILKTDKHPNAEGHKIIADALYEFLKKEKAVCLN
;
A
#
# COMPACT_ATOMS: atom_id res chain seq x y z
N LEU A 1 -4.78 37.99 -4.60
CA LEU A 1 -4.10 37.24 -5.69
C LEU A 1 -4.69 35.84 -5.91
N TYR A 2 -4.77 34.98 -4.88
CA TYR A 2 -5.30 33.61 -5.02
C TYR A 2 -6.71 33.48 -5.62
N LYS A 3 -7.63 34.36 -5.22
CA LYS A 3 -9.03 34.36 -5.69
C LYS A 3 -9.26 35.12 -7.01
N HIS A 4 -8.26 35.84 -7.51
CA HIS A 4 -8.42 36.80 -8.62
C HIS A 4 -7.56 36.50 -9.84
N SER A 5 -6.63 35.54 -9.75
CA SER A 5 -5.81 35.11 -10.88
C SER A 5 -5.85 33.59 -10.99
N HIS A 6 -6.50 33.10 -12.04
CA HIS A 6 -6.58 31.68 -12.35
C HIS A 6 -5.20 31.07 -12.63
N LEU A 7 -4.29 31.84 -13.24
CA LEU A 7 -2.90 31.44 -13.47
C LEU A 7 -2.13 31.28 -12.16
N PHE A 8 -2.22 32.26 -11.25
CA PHE A 8 -1.59 32.17 -9.93
C PHE A 8 -2.15 31.00 -9.11
N ARG A 9 -3.47 30.79 -9.15
CA ARG A 9 -4.10 29.63 -8.50
C ARG A 9 -3.58 28.31 -9.06
N LEU A 10 -3.47 28.18 -10.39
CA LEU A 10 -2.97 26.98 -11.03
C LEU A 10 -1.50 26.70 -10.64
N ILE A 11 -0.63 27.73 -10.66
CA ILE A 11 0.76 27.61 -10.25
C ILE A 11 0.86 27.23 -8.76
N TYR A 12 0.12 27.91 -7.88
CA TYR A 12 0.12 27.65 -6.44
C TYR A 12 -0.37 26.23 -6.11
N GLU A 13 -1.49 25.80 -6.71
CA GLU A 13 -2.02 24.45 -6.53
C GLU A 13 -1.03 23.39 -7.05
N ARG A 14 -0.32 23.67 -8.15
CA ARG A 14 0.71 22.77 -8.68
C ARG A 14 1.92 22.65 -7.75
N ILE A 15 2.39 23.76 -7.19
CA ILE A 15 3.49 23.77 -6.20
C ILE A 15 3.09 23.01 -4.93
N LYS A 16 1.90 23.30 -4.39
CA LYS A 16 1.38 22.64 -3.18
C LYS A 16 1.16 21.13 -3.38
N GLN A 17 0.70 20.73 -4.56
CA GLN A 17 0.55 19.32 -4.92
C GLN A 17 1.89 18.58 -4.99
N LEU A 18 2.95 19.23 -5.49
CA LEU A 18 4.30 18.65 -5.52
C LEU A 18 4.90 18.57 -4.11
N GLN A 19 4.81 19.64 -3.31
CA GLN A 19 5.33 19.68 -1.94
C GLN A 19 4.64 18.66 -1.02
N SER A 20 3.32 18.49 -1.13
CA SER A 20 2.55 17.55 -0.29
C SER A 20 2.90 16.09 -0.57
N LYS A 21 3.12 15.70 -1.84
CA LYS A 21 3.59 14.35 -2.19
C LYS A 21 4.98 14.08 -1.58
N ILE A 22 5.91 15.01 -1.76
CA ILE A 22 7.28 14.91 -1.25
C ILE A 22 7.26 14.82 0.29
N SER A 23 6.53 15.70 0.96
CA SER A 23 6.43 15.73 2.42
C SER A 23 5.86 14.43 3.00
N TYR A 24 4.78 13.88 2.41
CA TYR A 24 4.17 12.64 2.87
C TYR A 24 5.10 11.42 2.71
N THR A 25 5.78 11.31 1.56
CA THR A 25 6.77 10.23 1.34
C THR A 25 7.96 10.33 2.28
N GLN A 26 8.43 11.55 2.59
CA GLN A 26 9.54 11.76 3.53
C GLN A 26 9.13 11.43 4.96
N GLU A 27 7.94 11.84 5.39
CA GLU A 27 7.40 11.52 6.72
C GLU A 27 7.29 10.00 6.90
N LEU A 28 6.76 9.29 5.91
CA LEU A 28 6.69 7.83 5.94
C LEU A 28 8.08 7.19 5.95
N ASN A 29 9.03 7.68 5.16
CA ASN A 29 10.40 7.17 5.19
C ASN A 29 11.07 7.34 6.57
N LEU A 30 10.82 8.46 7.28
CA LEU A 30 11.30 8.66 8.64
C LEU A 30 10.64 7.68 9.62
N LYS A 31 9.32 7.52 9.54
CA LYS A 31 8.53 6.59 10.36
C LYS A 31 8.91 5.13 10.13
N TYR A 32 9.33 4.77 8.92
CA TYR A 32 9.76 3.42 8.56
C TYR A 32 11.29 3.29 8.53
N LYS A 33 12.06 4.27 9.02
CA LYS A 33 13.52 4.13 9.20
C LYS A 33 13.79 2.98 10.17
N SER A 34 14.82 2.16 9.90
CA SER A 34 15.09 0.95 10.70
C SER A 34 15.32 1.23 12.19
N SER A 35 15.82 2.42 12.52
CA SER A 35 16.07 2.85 13.89
C SER A 35 14.83 3.42 14.59
N SER A 36 13.75 3.69 13.86
CA SER A 36 12.53 4.29 14.44
C SER A 36 11.85 3.32 15.40
N ASP A 37 11.30 3.85 16.49
CA ASP A 37 10.56 3.05 17.46
C ASP A 37 9.26 2.50 16.87
N LEU A 38 8.63 3.25 15.95
CA LEU A 38 7.48 2.77 15.19
C LEU A 38 7.83 1.49 14.42
N TRP A 39 8.94 1.46 13.67
CA TRP A 39 9.32 0.25 12.94
C TRP A 39 9.64 -0.92 13.87
N LYS A 40 10.29 -0.67 15.02
CA LYS A 40 10.52 -1.72 16.02
C LYS A 40 9.20 -2.29 16.55
N GLN A 41 8.22 -1.43 16.84
CA GLN A 41 6.88 -1.84 17.26
C GLN A 41 6.19 -2.68 16.19
N ARG A 42 6.21 -2.25 14.91
CA ARG A 42 5.64 -3.03 13.80
C ARG A 42 6.26 -4.42 13.68
N LYS A 43 7.58 -4.56 13.83
CA LYS A 43 8.20 -5.89 13.84
C LYS A 43 7.73 -6.76 15.00
N ASN A 44 7.47 -6.18 16.17
CA ASN A 44 6.93 -6.93 17.30
C ASN A 44 5.50 -7.40 17.02
N GLU A 45 4.65 -6.56 16.43
CA GLU A 45 3.30 -6.94 15.98
C GLU A 45 3.35 -8.13 14.99
N PHE A 46 4.33 -8.16 14.06
CA PHE A 46 4.50 -9.29 13.15
C PHE A 46 4.85 -10.58 13.90
N LYS A 47 5.71 -10.51 14.92
CA LYS A 47 6.03 -11.69 15.75
C LYS A 47 4.81 -12.16 16.55
N GLU A 48 3.97 -11.24 17.02
CA GLU A 48 2.73 -11.55 17.72
C GLU A 48 1.74 -12.25 16.78
N PHE A 49 1.54 -11.75 15.55
CA PHE A 49 0.70 -12.43 14.56
C PHE A 49 1.21 -13.82 14.21
N LYS A 50 2.54 -13.98 14.09
CA LYS A 50 3.16 -15.30 13.90
C LYS A 50 2.81 -16.24 15.04
N LYS A 51 3.03 -15.81 16.29
CA LYS A 51 2.69 -16.59 17.48
C LYS A 51 1.22 -17.00 17.49
N ILE A 52 0.30 -16.07 17.26
CA ILE A 52 -1.15 -16.34 17.19
C ILE A 52 -1.47 -17.36 16.10
N SER A 53 -0.85 -17.23 14.92
CA SER A 53 -1.09 -18.15 13.80
C SER A 53 -0.60 -19.58 14.08
N GLU A 54 0.54 -19.71 14.79
CA GLU A 54 1.11 -21.00 15.19
C GLU A 54 0.27 -21.65 16.31
N GLU A 55 -0.13 -20.88 17.33
CA GLU A 55 -0.96 -21.34 18.44
C GLU A 55 -2.36 -21.80 18.01
N ASN A 56 -2.92 -21.17 16.99
CA ASN A 56 -4.27 -21.46 16.49
C ASN A 56 -4.27 -22.27 15.18
N HIS A 57 -3.10 -22.75 14.75
CA HIS A 57 -2.93 -23.63 13.59
C HIS A 57 -3.53 -23.10 12.27
N PHE A 58 -3.35 -21.81 11.97
CA PHE A 58 -3.74 -21.24 10.68
C PHE A 58 -2.56 -20.58 9.96
N LYS A 59 -2.64 -20.50 8.63
CA LYS A 59 -1.65 -19.75 7.83
C LYS A 59 -2.02 -18.28 7.80
N PHE A 60 -1.07 -17.40 8.08
CA PHE A 60 -1.27 -15.95 7.99
C PHE A 60 -0.95 -15.44 6.57
N LEU A 61 -1.90 -14.77 5.93
CA LEU A 61 -1.69 -14.05 4.66
C LEU A 61 -1.56 -12.56 4.90
N PHE A 62 -0.40 -12.00 4.59
CA PHE A 62 -0.15 -10.56 4.56
C PHE A 62 -0.34 -10.02 3.14
N MET A 63 -1.44 -9.31 2.93
CA MET A 63 -1.76 -8.65 1.65
C MET A 63 -1.46 -7.15 1.75
N LEU A 64 -0.56 -6.66 0.91
CA LEU A 64 -0.19 -5.24 0.89
C LEU A 64 -0.89 -4.54 -0.28
N ILE A 65 -1.81 -3.63 0.04
CA ILE A 65 -2.39 -2.70 -0.92
C ILE A 65 -1.40 -1.54 -1.10
N PRO A 66 -0.97 -1.21 -2.34
CA PRO A 66 -0.07 -0.09 -2.57
C PRO A 66 -0.72 1.23 -2.16
N SER A 67 0.10 2.26 -1.94
CA SER A 67 -0.40 3.63 -1.92
C SER A 67 -1.12 3.88 -3.23
N MET A 68 -2.43 4.13 -3.13
CA MET A 68 -3.25 4.32 -4.31
C MET A 68 -2.92 5.61 -5.05
N THR A 69 -1.89 6.38 -4.69
CA THR A 69 -1.60 7.73 -5.21
C THR A 69 -0.87 7.77 -6.56
N ASP A 70 -0.14 6.71 -6.89
CA ASP A 70 0.72 6.57 -8.07
C ASP A 70 1.03 5.07 -8.26
N PHE A 71 1.03 4.57 -9.50
CA PHE A 71 1.39 3.17 -9.82
C PHE A 71 2.44 3.08 -10.94
N GLY A 72 3.13 4.18 -11.24
CA GLY A 72 4.16 4.23 -12.27
C GLY A 72 5.46 3.53 -11.86
N ASP A 73 6.41 3.49 -12.80
CA ASP A 73 7.73 2.89 -12.55
C ASP A 73 8.51 3.62 -11.44
N ALA A 74 8.29 4.92 -11.28
CA ALA A 74 8.86 5.73 -10.20
C ALA A 74 7.97 5.75 -8.94
N TYR A 75 7.36 4.62 -8.59
CA TYR A 75 6.48 4.50 -7.43
C TYR A 75 7.21 4.88 -6.12
N PRO A 76 6.78 5.95 -5.43
CA PRO A 76 7.62 6.60 -4.41
C PRO A 76 7.69 5.83 -3.08
N PHE A 77 6.83 4.84 -2.86
CA PHE A 77 6.82 4.04 -1.63
C PHE A 77 7.48 2.66 -1.81
N ARG A 78 8.11 2.38 -2.96
CA ARG A 78 8.68 1.07 -3.28
C ARG A 78 9.58 0.52 -2.15
N ASN A 79 10.48 1.35 -1.63
CA ASN A 79 11.40 0.96 -0.57
C ASN A 79 10.69 0.60 0.75
N ILE A 80 9.59 1.30 1.06
CA ILE A 80 8.80 1.04 2.27
C ILE A 80 8.01 -0.26 2.10
N ASP A 81 7.35 -0.42 0.95
CA ASP A 81 6.58 -1.61 0.62
C ASP A 81 7.47 -2.86 0.64
N GLU A 82 8.64 -2.81 0.00
CA GLU A 82 9.62 -3.92 0.02
C GLU A 82 10.10 -4.26 1.43
N LYS A 83 10.28 -3.25 2.29
CA LYS A 83 10.67 -3.46 3.67
C LYS A 83 9.59 -4.17 4.47
N ILE A 84 8.33 -3.78 4.31
CA ILE A 84 7.17 -4.41 4.96
C ILE A 84 6.98 -5.84 4.45
N LEU A 85 6.99 -6.03 3.13
CA LEU A 85 6.87 -7.34 2.49
C LEU A 85 7.99 -8.29 2.93
N SER A 86 9.22 -7.78 3.05
CA SER A 86 10.36 -8.58 3.54
C SER A 86 10.20 -8.98 5.00
N GLU A 87 9.66 -8.11 5.86
CA GLU A 87 9.35 -8.47 7.25
C GLU A 87 8.25 -9.53 7.33
N ALA A 88 7.21 -9.43 6.49
CA ALA A 88 6.16 -10.46 6.42
C ALA A 88 6.75 -11.83 6.05
N LYS A 89 7.59 -11.87 5.02
CA LYS A 89 8.29 -13.10 4.59
C LYS A 89 9.19 -13.66 5.70
N ARG A 90 9.93 -12.81 6.42
CA ARG A 90 10.77 -13.24 7.57
C ARG A 90 9.97 -13.92 8.69
N ASN A 91 8.70 -13.58 8.84
CA ASN A 91 7.81 -14.18 9.81
C ASN A 91 7.01 -15.37 9.24
N ASN A 92 7.42 -15.91 8.09
CA ASN A 92 6.80 -17.06 7.41
C ASN A 92 5.33 -16.85 7.02
N PHE A 93 4.93 -15.60 6.78
CA PHE A 93 3.60 -15.32 6.24
C PHE A 93 3.54 -15.64 4.75
N LEU A 94 2.35 -16.05 4.29
CA LEU A 94 2.01 -15.93 2.88
C LEU A 94 1.96 -14.43 2.55
N VAL A 95 2.50 -14.03 1.40
CA VAL A 95 2.62 -12.60 1.05
C VAL A 95 2.05 -12.34 -0.33
N LEU A 96 1.09 -11.41 -0.40
CA LEU A 96 0.50 -10.91 -1.63
C LEU A 96 0.82 -9.41 -1.79
N ASP A 97 1.77 -9.09 -2.67
CA ASP A 97 2.04 -7.73 -3.12
C ASP A 97 1.05 -7.37 -4.22
N LEU A 98 0.19 -6.37 -3.98
CA LEU A 98 -0.82 -5.95 -4.95
C LEU A 98 -0.32 -4.89 -5.94
N LEU A 99 0.84 -4.25 -5.71
CA LEU A 99 1.35 -3.21 -6.62
C LEU A 99 1.42 -3.66 -8.09
N PRO A 100 1.87 -4.89 -8.42
CA PRO A 100 1.92 -5.36 -9.80
C PRO A 100 0.56 -5.37 -10.52
N PHE A 101 -0.55 -5.55 -9.79
CA PHE A 101 -1.91 -5.61 -10.37
C PHE A 101 -2.47 -4.21 -10.70
N PHE A 102 -1.89 -3.18 -10.09
CA PHE A 102 -2.24 -1.77 -10.33
C PHE A 102 -1.28 -1.06 -11.30
N LYS A 103 -0.11 -1.65 -11.59
CA LYS A 103 0.93 -1.04 -12.43
C LYS A 103 0.37 -0.62 -13.79
N GLY A 104 0.67 0.61 -14.20
CA GLY A 104 0.23 1.17 -15.48
C GLY A 104 -1.23 1.64 -15.54
N ARG A 105 -2.02 1.46 -14.46
CA ARG A 105 -3.38 1.99 -14.36
C ARG A 105 -3.36 3.45 -13.89
N ASP A 106 -4.38 4.21 -14.28
CA ASP A 106 -4.61 5.56 -13.75
C ASP A 106 -5.24 5.47 -12.35
N PRO A 107 -4.55 5.91 -11.28
CA PRO A 107 -5.09 5.78 -9.94
C PRO A 107 -6.36 6.59 -9.71
N SER A 108 -6.55 7.71 -10.42
CA SER A 108 -7.72 8.58 -10.24
C SER A 108 -9.03 7.91 -10.66
N LYS A 109 -8.96 6.88 -11.52
CA LYS A 109 -10.10 6.06 -11.94
C LYS A 109 -10.46 4.96 -10.94
N LEU A 110 -9.60 4.73 -9.95
CA LEU A 110 -9.71 3.63 -8.99
C LEU A 110 -10.01 4.12 -7.57
N TRP A 111 -10.21 5.42 -7.36
CA TRP A 111 -10.62 5.99 -6.07
C TRP A 111 -12.10 6.31 -6.03
N ILE A 112 -12.64 6.45 -4.81
CA ILE A 112 -13.97 7.01 -4.60
C ILE A 112 -13.97 8.50 -4.96
N LEU A 113 -13.00 9.28 -4.44
CA LEU A 113 -12.87 10.72 -4.67
C LEU A 113 -11.41 11.17 -4.67
N LYS A 114 -11.11 12.38 -5.18
CA LYS A 114 -9.74 12.93 -5.13
C LYS A 114 -9.22 13.12 -3.69
N THR A 115 -10.12 13.45 -2.76
CA THR A 115 -9.85 13.61 -1.33
C THR A 115 -9.89 12.29 -0.56
N ASP A 116 -10.50 11.26 -1.15
CA ASP A 116 -10.61 9.92 -0.58
C ASP A 116 -10.03 8.90 -1.55
N LYS A 117 -8.75 8.61 -1.36
CA LYS A 117 -7.99 7.74 -2.25
C LYS A 117 -8.14 6.25 -1.92
N HIS A 118 -9.16 5.88 -1.13
CA HIS A 118 -9.50 4.48 -0.96
C HIS A 118 -10.03 3.90 -2.29
N PRO A 119 -9.80 2.59 -2.54
CA PRO A 119 -10.29 1.95 -3.76
C PRO A 119 -11.81 2.11 -3.92
N ASN A 120 -12.27 2.40 -5.14
CA ASN A 120 -13.68 2.28 -5.50
C ASN A 120 -14.03 0.83 -5.86
N ALA A 121 -15.24 0.59 -6.38
CA ALA A 121 -15.70 -0.73 -6.78
C ALA A 121 -14.73 -1.44 -7.76
N GLU A 122 -14.19 -0.71 -8.75
CA GLU A 122 -13.23 -1.27 -9.72
C GLU A 122 -11.89 -1.57 -9.06
N GLY A 123 -11.40 -0.68 -8.18
CA GLY A 123 -10.19 -0.93 -7.40
C GLY A 123 -10.33 -2.15 -6.49
N HIS A 124 -11.46 -2.28 -5.81
CA HIS A 124 -11.77 -3.46 -4.99
C HIS A 124 -11.92 -4.74 -5.83
N LYS A 125 -12.45 -4.65 -7.04
CA LYS A 125 -12.51 -5.78 -7.96
C LYS A 125 -11.12 -6.32 -8.28
N ILE A 126 -10.15 -5.44 -8.61
CA ILE A 126 -8.76 -5.82 -8.86
C ILE A 126 -8.15 -6.54 -7.63
N ILE A 127 -8.40 -6.01 -6.43
CA ILE A 127 -7.93 -6.61 -5.17
C ILE A 127 -8.52 -8.00 -4.98
N ALA A 128 -9.84 -8.14 -5.17
CA ALA A 128 -10.55 -9.40 -5.00
C ALA A 128 -10.10 -10.46 -6.01
N ASP A 129 -9.96 -10.10 -7.29
CA ASP A 129 -9.49 -11.00 -8.35
C ASP A 129 -8.05 -11.51 -8.03
N ALA A 130 -7.16 -10.60 -7.61
CA ALA A 130 -5.79 -10.94 -7.24
C ALA A 130 -5.72 -11.88 -6.01
N LEU A 131 -6.52 -11.58 -4.99
CA LEU A 131 -6.62 -12.41 -3.79
C LEU A 131 -7.19 -13.80 -4.11
N TYR A 132 -8.24 -13.87 -4.92
CA TYR A 132 -8.85 -15.13 -5.34
C TYR A 132 -7.85 -16.03 -6.07
N GLU A 133 -7.14 -15.48 -7.07
CA GLU A 133 -6.13 -16.22 -7.80
C GLU A 133 -4.95 -16.66 -6.91
N PHE A 134 -4.58 -15.84 -5.92
CA PHE A 134 -3.57 -16.21 -4.93
C PHE A 134 -4.04 -17.40 -4.08
N LEU A 135 -5.24 -17.34 -3.51
CA LEU A 135 -5.79 -18.39 -2.65
C LEU A 135 -5.99 -19.72 -3.40
N LYS A 136 -6.40 -19.65 -4.68
CA LYS A 136 -6.52 -20.82 -5.55
C LYS A 136 -5.16 -21.50 -5.76
N LYS A 137 -4.09 -20.73 -5.97
CA LYS A 137 -2.71 -21.25 -6.11
C LYS A 137 -2.20 -21.89 -4.82
N GLU A 138 -2.50 -21.29 -3.68
CA GLU A 138 -2.15 -21.81 -2.36
C GLU A 138 -2.96 -23.05 -1.93
N LYS A 139 -3.92 -23.49 -2.77
CA LYS A 139 -4.90 -24.56 -2.45
C LYS A 139 -5.67 -24.27 -1.16
N ALA A 140 -5.81 -22.99 -0.79
CA ALA A 140 -6.52 -22.54 0.40
C ALA A 140 -8.04 -22.48 0.20
N VAL A 141 -8.49 -22.59 -1.05
CA VAL A 141 -9.89 -22.67 -1.43
C VAL A 141 -10.06 -23.93 -2.28
N CYS A 142 -10.83 -24.89 -1.79
CA CYS A 142 -11.28 -26.01 -2.61
C CYS A 142 -12.36 -25.50 -3.57
N LEU A 143 -12.14 -25.66 -4.87
CA LEU A 143 -13.22 -25.56 -5.84
C LEU A 143 -13.99 -26.89 -5.76
N ASN A 144 -15.23 -26.83 -5.28
CA ASN A 144 -16.19 -27.91 -5.43
C ASN A 144 -16.72 -27.92 -6.87
#